data_AF-A0A670IGA3-F1
#
_entry.id   AF-A0A670IGA3-F1
#
_cell.length_a   1.000
_cell.length_b   1.000
_cell.length_c   1.000
_cell.angle_alpha   90.00
_cell.angle_beta   90.00
_cell.angle_gamma   90.00
#
_symmetry.space_group_name_H-M   'P 1'
#
loop_
_entity.id
_entity.type
_entity.pdbx_description
1 polymer ?
#
loop_
_entity_poly.entity_id
_entity_poly.type
_entity_poly.pdbx_seq_one_letter_code
_entity_poly.pdbx_strand_id
1 'polypeptide(L)'
;MADNEEDAAMVDMIQGTKELKGYLCPSYPDVTLWDLPAIGTHEFEAEKYVKEIDFNKYDFFIIVSEISFTEHDAMLAREIWKRKKRFLYVRTKVDVSITDERRNPHFTEDKTLKEIRNYYCENLAKAGESSPRVFLISNWDLSMYDFPLLQRTLQDEFIDLKRYALVLSQILDRSSDSSRRASWHDFKKNFLADLENMKAVLVQGHLPDVVAQIRQELDLLSNATLDIAITGHTGAGKSSLVNALRGMSDFGEGSAKTGLKQTTMFATKYQHPKFPKVTLWDLPGIGTDDFKADEYLEKVDFSKYDFFIIASERFTESDTQLAREIQKMKKKFYYVHPKINLSMDAERRRPTFNEMETLEDLRQYYCDKLRKLGEASPKVFLISNWDLSMYDFPILQETLQNELDHLKRHALLLSMPTFSRDILEKKKSEMRKLIWKQALVSSYFGCVTRLALKLPWHIFFLVKTLKKFCMSFGLDEESLCSLANRVGKPLSELKSVIKKSPLANEISEEFVLDLLAKSGQCKAPTVLGQIVEFIPVLGNLVSGTISFQTIYHMLQCFLQDVEEDAENVRAKASER
;
A
#
# COMPACT_ATOMS: atom_id res chain seq x y z
N MET A 1 24.13 -46.51 -13.41
CA MET A 1 25.04 -46.04 -14.47
C MET A 1 26.45 -46.33 -13.99
N ALA A 2 27.36 -46.76 -14.87
CA ALA A 2 28.74 -47.06 -14.48
C ALA A 2 29.50 -45.74 -14.23
N ASP A 3 30.38 -45.69 -13.22
CA ASP A 3 31.06 -44.48 -12.75
C ASP A 3 32.06 -43.83 -13.75
N ASN A 4 32.10 -44.28 -15.00
CA ASN A 4 33.11 -43.93 -16.01
C ASN A 4 32.51 -43.44 -17.36
N GLU A 5 31.31 -42.83 -17.36
CA GLU A 5 30.79 -42.14 -18.55
C GLU A 5 31.38 -40.72 -18.68
N GLU A 6 31.58 -40.24 -19.91
CA GLU A 6 32.33 -39.01 -20.26
C GLU A 6 31.74 -37.73 -19.64
N ASP A 7 30.46 -37.75 -19.24
CA ASP A 7 29.72 -36.64 -18.62
C ASP A 7 29.32 -36.90 -17.15
N ALA A 8 29.74 -38.00 -16.54
CA ALA A 8 29.41 -38.33 -15.15
C ALA A 8 30.20 -37.46 -14.15
N ALA A 9 29.60 -37.19 -12.99
CA ALA A 9 30.32 -36.59 -11.87
C ALA A 9 31.37 -37.56 -11.34
N MET A 10 32.57 -37.07 -11.00
CA MET A 10 33.63 -37.93 -10.45
C MET A 10 33.24 -38.45 -9.07
N VAL A 11 33.46 -39.75 -8.85
CA VAL A 11 33.27 -40.39 -7.55
C VAL A 11 34.59 -40.32 -6.80
N ASP A 12 34.67 -39.46 -5.78
CA ASP A 12 35.93 -39.22 -5.08
C ASP A 12 35.95 -39.80 -3.65
N MET A 13 37.08 -40.40 -3.26
CA MET A 13 37.34 -40.78 -1.86
C MET A 13 37.90 -39.63 -1.00
N ILE A 14 38.40 -38.56 -1.63
CA ILE A 14 38.92 -37.32 -1.02
C ILE A 14 38.36 -36.17 -1.86
N GLN A 15 37.81 -35.10 -1.25
CA GLN A 15 37.09 -34.02 -1.95
C GLN A 15 37.73 -33.64 -3.31
N GLY A 16 37.09 -34.03 -4.43
CA GLY A 16 37.56 -33.67 -5.77
C GLY A 16 36.85 -32.46 -6.37
N THR A 17 35.65 -32.10 -5.90
CA THR A 17 34.96 -30.86 -6.31
C THR A 17 35.59 -29.64 -5.63
N LYS A 18 36.52 -28.99 -6.36
CA LYS A 18 37.19 -27.74 -5.97
C LYS A 18 36.59 -26.50 -6.64
N GLU A 19 35.88 -26.66 -7.76
CA GLU A 19 35.20 -25.60 -8.49
C GLU A 19 33.75 -26.00 -8.79
N LEU A 20 32.85 -25.01 -8.81
CA LEU A 20 31.41 -25.19 -9.05
C LEU A 20 31.15 -25.76 -10.44
N LYS A 21 30.62 -26.99 -10.54
CA LYS A 21 30.36 -27.64 -11.83
C LYS A 21 28.87 -27.96 -12.01
N GLY A 22 28.31 -27.56 -13.15
CA GLY A 22 26.94 -27.85 -13.54
C GLY A 22 26.86 -29.02 -14.51
N TYR A 23 25.96 -29.95 -14.28
CA TYR A 23 25.67 -31.09 -15.13
C TYR A 23 24.25 -30.99 -15.67
N LEU A 24 24.09 -31.08 -16.99
CA LEU A 24 22.76 -31.08 -17.61
C LEU A 24 22.08 -32.42 -17.34
N CYS A 25 20.83 -32.38 -16.91
CA CYS A 25 20.06 -33.61 -16.70
C CYS A 25 19.62 -34.18 -18.06
N PRO A 26 20.02 -35.40 -18.46
CA PRO A 26 19.69 -35.93 -19.79
C PRO A 26 18.18 -36.02 -20.07
N SER A 27 17.38 -36.32 -19.04
CA SER A 27 15.92 -36.39 -19.15
C SER A 27 15.22 -35.03 -19.03
N TYR A 28 15.93 -33.98 -18.61
CA TYR A 28 15.40 -32.63 -18.39
C TYR A 28 16.44 -31.59 -18.83
N PRO A 29 16.54 -31.28 -20.14
CA PRO A 29 17.62 -30.47 -20.70
C PRO A 29 17.67 -29.02 -20.17
N ASP A 30 16.57 -28.50 -19.63
CA ASP A 30 16.52 -27.18 -18.98
C ASP A 30 16.91 -27.20 -17.49
N VAL A 31 17.29 -28.37 -16.95
CA VAL A 31 17.68 -28.54 -15.54
C VAL A 31 19.18 -28.79 -15.48
N THR A 32 19.87 -27.94 -14.71
CA THR A 32 21.28 -28.11 -14.38
C THR A 32 21.41 -28.53 -12.93
N LEU A 33 21.97 -29.72 -12.68
CA LEU A 33 22.38 -30.15 -11.34
C LEU A 33 23.76 -29.58 -11.05
N TRP A 34 23.86 -28.76 -10.01
CA TRP A 34 25.11 -28.15 -9.60
C TRP A 34 25.73 -28.96 -8.47
N ASP A 35 26.94 -29.46 -8.71
CA ASP A 35 27.76 -30.05 -7.67
C ASP A 35 28.55 -28.94 -6.97
N LEU A 36 28.32 -28.80 -5.67
CA LEU A 36 28.89 -27.74 -4.84
C LEU A 36 30.00 -28.33 -3.97
N PRO A 37 31.06 -27.55 -3.66
CA PRO A 37 32.12 -28.02 -2.78
C PRO A 37 31.56 -28.39 -1.40
N ALA A 38 32.21 -29.37 -0.75
CA ALA A 38 31.82 -29.81 0.58
C ALA A 38 32.10 -28.70 1.61
N ILE A 39 31.11 -28.40 2.45
CA ILE A 39 31.23 -27.42 3.53
C ILE A 39 32.05 -28.01 4.70
N GLY A 40 32.88 -27.17 5.34
CA GLY A 40 33.65 -27.56 6.53
C GLY A 40 35.00 -28.21 6.25
N THR A 41 35.48 -28.15 5.01
CA THR A 41 36.83 -28.62 4.63
C THR A 41 37.86 -27.50 4.76
N HIS A 42 39.16 -27.83 4.74
CA HIS A 42 40.25 -26.85 4.86
C HIS A 42 40.21 -25.78 3.74
N GLU A 43 39.70 -26.12 2.56
CA GLU A 43 39.52 -25.16 1.45
C GLU A 43 38.20 -24.38 1.56
N PHE A 44 37.20 -24.93 2.26
CA PHE A 44 35.83 -24.41 2.34
C PHE A 44 35.31 -24.36 3.79
N GLU A 45 35.94 -23.53 4.61
CA GLU A 45 35.50 -23.28 5.99
C GLU A 45 34.04 -22.79 6.03
N ALA A 46 33.24 -23.30 6.97
CA ALA A 46 31.79 -23.14 6.94
C ALA A 46 31.31 -21.67 6.96
N GLU A 47 31.97 -20.80 7.72
CA GLU A 47 31.64 -19.36 7.78
C GLU A 47 31.96 -18.62 6.48
N LYS A 48 33.04 -19.04 5.79
CA LYS A 48 33.47 -18.47 4.52
C LYS A 48 32.58 -18.98 3.39
N TYR A 49 32.25 -20.26 3.39
CA TYR A 49 31.37 -20.91 2.43
C TYR A 49 30.02 -20.20 2.30
N VAL A 50 29.37 -19.92 3.44
CA VAL A 50 28.06 -19.25 3.48
C VAL A 50 28.10 -17.82 2.89
N LYS A 51 29.25 -17.16 2.94
CA LYS A 51 29.44 -15.79 2.42
C LYS A 51 29.81 -15.78 0.94
N GLU A 52 30.59 -16.75 0.49
CA GLU A 52 31.16 -16.77 -0.87
C GLU A 52 30.25 -17.47 -1.89
N ILE A 53 29.45 -18.44 -1.47
CA ILE A 53 28.48 -19.08 -2.36
C ILE A 53 27.26 -18.16 -2.53
N ASP A 54 26.98 -17.81 -3.79
CA ASP A 54 25.73 -17.11 -4.13
C ASP A 54 24.57 -18.10 -4.21
N PHE A 55 23.95 -18.38 -3.07
CA PHE A 55 22.75 -19.22 -2.96
C PHE A 55 21.57 -18.71 -3.82
N ASN A 56 21.54 -17.45 -4.26
CA ASN A 56 20.44 -16.94 -5.09
C ASN A 56 20.51 -17.46 -6.54
N LYS A 57 21.69 -17.91 -6.98
CA LYS A 57 21.90 -18.51 -8.30
C LYS A 57 21.12 -19.81 -8.50
N TYR A 58 20.72 -20.48 -7.42
CA TYR A 58 20.09 -21.79 -7.47
C TYR A 58 18.61 -21.73 -7.09
N ASP A 59 17.78 -22.48 -7.81
CA ASP A 59 16.32 -22.50 -7.59
C ASP A 59 15.91 -23.43 -6.45
N PHE A 60 16.67 -24.50 -6.22
CA PHE A 60 16.37 -25.58 -5.28
C PHE A 60 17.66 -26.22 -4.75
N PHE A 61 17.64 -26.73 -3.53
CA PHE A 61 18.80 -27.35 -2.90
C PHE A 61 18.54 -28.80 -2.48
N ILE A 62 19.60 -29.62 -2.52
CA ILE A 62 19.60 -30.96 -1.93
C ILE A 62 20.78 -30.99 -0.97
N ILE A 63 20.50 -31.15 0.32
CA ILE A 63 21.54 -31.31 1.35
C ILE A 63 21.81 -32.81 1.49
N VAL A 64 23.04 -33.22 1.22
CA VAL A 64 23.44 -34.63 1.26
C VAL A 64 24.33 -34.87 2.48
N SER A 65 24.01 -35.91 3.25
CA SER A 65 24.81 -36.37 4.38
C SER A 65 25.06 -37.88 4.31
N GLU A 66 26.03 -38.34 5.08
CA GLU A 66 26.43 -39.75 5.11
C GLU A 66 25.95 -40.46 6.39
N ILE A 67 26.46 -40.05 7.56
CA ILE A 67 26.30 -40.83 8.80
C ILE A 67 25.56 -40.06 9.89
N SER A 68 25.96 -38.82 10.15
CA SER A 68 25.44 -38.03 11.25
C SER A 68 25.08 -36.63 10.79
N PHE A 69 24.02 -36.07 11.38
CA PHE A 69 23.69 -34.66 11.25
C PHE A 69 24.73 -33.81 11.98
N THR A 70 25.35 -32.88 11.29
CA THR A 70 26.43 -32.02 11.77
C THR A 70 25.98 -30.57 11.97
N GLU A 71 26.83 -29.75 12.59
CA GLU A 71 26.59 -28.31 12.68
C GLU A 71 26.57 -27.66 11.28
N HIS A 72 27.35 -28.18 10.33
CA HIS A 72 27.36 -27.68 8.95
C HIS A 72 26.04 -27.94 8.23
N ASP A 73 25.40 -29.09 8.45
CA ASP A 73 24.05 -29.36 7.96
C ASP A 73 23.04 -28.34 8.49
N ALA A 74 23.11 -28.04 9.79
CA ALA A 74 22.25 -27.04 10.41
C ALA A 74 22.51 -25.63 9.85
N MET A 75 23.77 -25.28 9.61
CA MET A 75 24.14 -24.00 9.00
C MET A 75 23.56 -23.86 7.59
N LEU A 76 23.74 -24.88 6.73
CA LEU A 76 23.18 -24.88 5.37
C LEU A 76 21.66 -24.78 5.39
N ALA A 77 20.98 -25.60 6.20
CA ALA A 77 19.52 -25.56 6.34
C ALA A 77 19.03 -24.16 6.75
N ARG A 78 19.66 -23.55 7.78
CA ARG A 78 19.32 -22.18 8.22
C ARG A 78 19.53 -21.16 7.12
N GLU A 79 20.62 -21.27 6.36
CA GLU A 79 21.02 -20.26 5.39
C GLU A 79 20.17 -20.30 4.11
N ILE A 80 19.80 -21.51 3.68
CA ILE A 80 18.84 -21.75 2.60
C ILE A 80 17.46 -21.26 3.03
N TRP A 81 17.05 -21.57 4.27
CA TRP A 81 15.79 -21.12 4.84
C TRP A 81 15.68 -19.59 4.94
N LYS A 82 16.74 -18.91 5.42
CA LYS A 82 16.81 -17.43 5.45
C LYS A 82 16.59 -16.80 4.07
N ARG A 83 17.03 -17.47 3.00
CA ARG A 83 16.86 -17.04 1.60
C ARG A 83 15.52 -17.47 0.99
N LYS A 84 14.67 -18.14 1.76
CA LYS A 84 13.34 -18.62 1.34
C LYS A 84 13.42 -19.60 0.16
N LYS A 85 14.48 -20.38 0.10
CA LYS A 85 14.68 -21.43 -0.90
C LYS A 85 14.23 -22.77 -0.31
N ARG A 86 13.68 -23.64 -1.16
CA ARG A 86 13.25 -25.00 -0.77
C ARG A 86 14.44 -25.95 -0.84
N PHE A 87 14.45 -26.96 0.03
CA PHE A 87 15.44 -28.03 -0.03
C PHE A 87 14.87 -29.39 0.39
N LEU A 88 15.54 -30.46 -0.05
CA LEU A 88 15.38 -31.81 0.50
C LEU A 88 16.63 -32.20 1.27
N TYR A 89 16.47 -33.02 2.29
CA TYR A 89 17.58 -33.59 3.03
C TYR A 89 17.71 -35.08 2.67
N VAL A 90 18.90 -35.50 2.24
CA VAL A 90 19.16 -36.86 1.77
C VAL A 90 20.30 -37.46 2.58
N ARG A 91 20.01 -38.53 3.31
CA ARG A 91 21.03 -39.37 3.92
C ARG A 91 21.38 -40.52 2.98
N THR A 92 22.63 -40.56 2.57
CA THR A 92 23.21 -41.61 1.72
C THR A 92 23.79 -42.74 2.58
N LYS A 93 24.18 -43.85 1.94
CA LYS A 93 24.86 -44.99 2.57
C LYS A 93 24.07 -45.64 3.73
N VAL A 94 22.75 -45.61 3.65
CA VAL A 94 21.87 -46.18 4.68
C VAL A 94 21.97 -47.70 4.73
N ASP A 95 22.20 -48.34 3.59
CA ASP A 95 22.55 -49.75 3.47
C ASP A 95 23.73 -50.19 4.34
N VAL A 96 24.77 -49.37 4.43
CA VAL A 96 25.91 -49.63 5.33
C VAL A 96 25.46 -49.58 6.78
N SER A 97 24.71 -48.54 7.16
CA SER A 97 24.20 -48.35 8.53
C SER A 97 23.28 -49.51 8.96
N ILE A 98 22.42 -49.97 8.05
CA ILE A 98 21.52 -51.10 8.27
C ILE A 98 22.30 -52.41 8.40
N THR A 99 23.33 -52.61 7.57
CA THR A 99 24.18 -53.81 7.62
C THR A 99 24.93 -53.93 8.94
N ASP A 100 25.41 -52.81 9.48
CA ASP A 100 26.07 -52.78 10.79
C ASP A 100 25.09 -53.07 11.93
N GLU A 101 23.88 -52.49 11.88
CA GLU A 101 22.85 -52.68 12.91
C GLU A 101 22.25 -54.10 12.91
N ARG A 102 22.36 -54.86 11.82
CA ARG A 102 21.93 -56.28 11.77
C ARG A 102 22.65 -57.17 12.80
N ARG A 103 23.77 -56.71 13.36
CA ARG A 103 24.47 -57.42 14.45
C ARG A 103 23.76 -57.27 15.80
N ASN A 104 22.79 -56.35 15.93
CA ASN A 104 21.99 -56.14 17.12
C ASN A 104 20.88 -57.21 17.23
N PRO A 105 20.77 -57.95 18.37
CA PRO A 105 19.74 -58.97 18.58
C PRO A 105 18.30 -58.46 18.50
N HIS A 106 18.08 -57.15 18.63
CA HIS A 106 16.77 -56.51 18.57
C HIS A 106 16.53 -55.72 17.27
N PHE A 107 17.35 -55.95 16.25
CA PHE A 107 17.26 -55.25 14.97
C PHE A 107 15.90 -55.46 14.29
N THR A 108 15.34 -54.37 13.80
CA THR A 108 14.27 -54.38 12.81
C THR A 108 14.53 -53.24 11.84
N GLU A 109 14.56 -53.52 10.55
CA GLU A 109 14.92 -52.55 9.51
C GLU A 109 14.00 -51.32 9.55
N ASP A 110 12.67 -51.53 9.57
CA ASP A 110 11.69 -50.45 9.66
C ASP A 110 11.84 -49.56 10.89
N LYS A 111 12.12 -50.19 12.04
CA LYS A 111 12.32 -49.47 13.31
C LYS A 111 13.57 -48.59 13.23
N THR A 112 14.66 -49.15 12.71
CA THR A 112 15.94 -48.47 12.55
C THR A 112 15.82 -47.29 11.58
N LEU A 113 15.18 -47.50 10.42
CA LEU A 113 14.91 -46.43 9.45
C LEU A 113 14.04 -45.31 10.05
N LYS A 114 13.03 -45.66 10.85
CA LYS A 114 12.17 -44.69 11.53
C LYS A 114 12.94 -43.88 12.59
N GLU A 115 13.78 -44.53 13.37
CA GLU A 115 14.64 -43.86 14.37
C GLU A 115 15.63 -42.91 13.70
N ILE A 116 16.29 -43.35 12.64
CA ILE A 116 17.17 -42.51 11.82
C ILE A 116 16.37 -41.30 11.30
N ARG A 117 15.23 -41.51 10.66
CA ARG A 117 14.43 -40.41 10.10
C ARG A 117 14.00 -39.40 11.16
N ASN A 118 13.52 -39.86 12.31
CA ASN A 118 13.12 -39.00 13.43
C ASN A 118 14.31 -38.17 13.93
N TYR A 119 15.49 -38.76 14.06
CA TYR A 119 16.70 -38.04 14.45
C TYR A 119 17.00 -36.85 13.52
N TYR A 120 16.92 -37.02 12.20
CA TYR A 120 17.14 -35.90 11.28
C TYR A 120 16.01 -34.88 11.31
N CYS A 121 14.75 -35.32 11.36
CA CYS A 121 13.60 -34.42 11.44
C CYS A 121 13.67 -33.53 12.69
N GLU A 122 14.02 -34.08 13.85
CA GLU A 122 14.16 -33.31 15.10
C GLU A 122 15.31 -32.30 15.02
N ASN A 123 16.45 -32.67 14.44
CA ASN A 123 17.59 -31.78 14.31
C ASN A 123 17.35 -30.66 13.28
N LEU A 124 16.68 -30.96 12.16
CA LEU A 124 16.25 -29.96 11.20
C LEU A 124 15.19 -29.01 11.78
N ALA A 125 14.26 -29.52 12.60
CA ALA A 125 13.30 -28.70 13.31
C ALA A 125 13.99 -27.73 14.29
N LYS A 126 15.02 -28.19 15.02
CA LYS A 126 15.88 -27.31 15.85
C LYS A 126 16.66 -26.28 15.02
N ALA A 127 16.95 -26.60 13.75
CA ALA A 127 17.58 -25.67 12.83
C ALA A 127 16.59 -24.66 12.22
N GLY A 128 15.29 -24.77 12.48
CA GLY A 128 14.25 -23.83 12.04
C GLY A 128 13.39 -24.31 10.87
N GLU A 129 13.55 -25.55 10.40
CA GLU A 129 12.73 -26.15 9.34
C GLU A 129 11.44 -26.74 9.94
N SER A 130 10.28 -26.19 9.58
CA SER A 130 9.00 -26.59 10.18
C SER A 130 8.40 -27.87 9.59
N SER A 131 8.81 -28.28 8.38
CA SER A 131 8.34 -29.50 7.73
C SER A 131 9.47 -30.22 6.96
N PRO A 132 10.47 -30.80 7.67
CA PRO A 132 11.63 -31.40 7.04
C PRO A 132 11.29 -32.62 6.20
N ARG A 133 11.71 -32.64 4.93
CA ARG A 133 11.60 -33.79 4.03
C ARG A 133 12.93 -34.53 3.98
N VAL A 134 13.00 -35.64 4.73
CA VAL A 134 14.20 -36.48 4.88
C VAL A 134 14.04 -37.77 4.09
N PHE A 135 15.02 -38.07 3.23
CA PHE A 135 15.08 -39.28 2.41
C PHE A 135 16.29 -40.11 2.82
N LEU A 136 16.07 -41.39 3.07
CA LEU A 136 17.10 -42.37 3.40
C LEU A 136 17.35 -43.24 2.17
N ILE A 137 18.55 -43.20 1.60
CA ILE A 137 18.85 -43.87 0.31
C ILE A 137 20.09 -44.75 0.37
N SER A 138 20.12 -45.75 -0.51
CA SER A 138 21.34 -46.43 -0.96
C SER A 138 21.71 -45.88 -2.33
N ASN A 139 23.00 -45.59 -2.52
CA ASN A 139 23.52 -45.21 -3.83
C ASN A 139 23.87 -46.45 -4.68
N TRP A 140 23.93 -47.64 -4.07
CA TRP A 140 24.24 -48.91 -4.72
C TRP A 140 23.00 -49.61 -5.25
N ASP A 141 21.90 -49.57 -4.50
CA ASP A 141 20.61 -50.11 -4.92
C ASP A 141 19.53 -49.03 -4.94
N LEU A 142 19.29 -48.51 -6.14
CA LEU A 142 18.33 -47.44 -6.39
C LEU A 142 16.86 -47.89 -6.25
N SER A 143 16.61 -49.20 -6.11
CA SER A 143 15.26 -49.73 -5.88
C SER A 143 14.87 -49.79 -4.40
N MET A 144 15.85 -49.66 -3.52
CA MET A 144 15.70 -49.81 -2.08
C MET A 144 15.48 -48.48 -1.36
N TYR A 145 14.86 -48.55 -0.18
CA TYR A 145 14.61 -47.43 0.71
C TYR A 145 13.82 -46.29 0.02
N ASP A 146 14.19 -45.02 0.27
CA ASP A 146 13.46 -43.86 -0.21
C ASP A 146 13.90 -43.38 -1.61
N PHE A 147 14.84 -44.06 -2.30
CA PHE A 147 15.35 -43.56 -3.59
C PHE A 147 14.24 -43.40 -4.66
N PRO A 148 13.32 -44.36 -4.83
CA PRO A 148 12.18 -44.17 -5.75
C PRO A 148 11.26 -43.00 -5.36
N LEU A 149 11.09 -42.76 -4.06
CA LEU A 149 10.26 -41.66 -3.55
C LEU A 149 10.96 -40.31 -3.71
N LEU A 150 12.29 -40.26 -3.51
CA LEU A 150 13.13 -39.10 -3.77
C LEU A 150 13.07 -38.71 -5.24
N GLN A 151 13.19 -39.68 -6.15
CA GLN A 151 13.12 -39.44 -7.59
C GLN A 151 11.77 -38.82 -8.00
N ARG A 152 10.65 -39.39 -7.53
CA ARG A 152 9.30 -38.84 -7.80
C ARG A 152 9.14 -37.44 -7.21
N THR A 153 9.60 -37.25 -5.97
CA THR A 153 9.57 -35.94 -5.32
C THR A 153 10.32 -34.89 -6.14
N LEU A 154 11.53 -35.19 -6.59
CA LEU A 154 12.32 -34.27 -7.40
C LEU A 154 11.64 -33.96 -8.74
N GLN A 155 11.02 -34.95 -9.38
CA GLN A 155 10.23 -34.75 -10.60
C GLN A 155 9.06 -33.79 -10.38
N ASP A 156 8.32 -33.94 -9.27
CA ASP A 156 7.22 -33.03 -8.91
C ASP A 156 7.74 -31.60 -8.67
N GLU A 157 8.85 -31.44 -7.94
CA GLU A 157 9.49 -30.14 -7.71
C GLU A 157 9.93 -29.48 -9.02
N PHE A 158 10.51 -30.25 -9.96
CA PHE A 158 10.90 -29.75 -11.27
C PHE A 158 9.70 -29.32 -12.12
N ILE A 159 8.61 -30.09 -12.09
CA ILE A 159 7.37 -29.75 -12.79
C ILE A 159 6.78 -28.45 -12.23
N ASP A 160 6.80 -28.28 -10.91
CA ASP A 160 6.29 -27.07 -10.25
C ASP A 160 7.14 -25.83 -10.57
N LEU A 161 8.47 -25.95 -10.54
CA LEU A 161 9.38 -24.87 -10.93
C LEU A 161 9.23 -24.50 -12.42
N LYS A 162 9.10 -25.49 -13.30
CA LYS A 162 8.83 -25.26 -14.73
C LYS A 162 7.47 -24.60 -14.96
N ARG A 163 6.43 -25.02 -14.23
CA ARG A 163 5.11 -24.38 -14.26
C ARG A 163 5.20 -22.93 -13.80
N TYR A 164 5.92 -22.66 -12.71
CA TYR A 164 6.13 -21.30 -12.22
C TYR A 164 6.81 -20.40 -13.26
N ALA A 165 7.90 -20.88 -13.87
CA ALA A 165 8.61 -20.16 -14.93
C ALA A 165 7.74 -19.96 -16.19
N LEU A 166 6.95 -20.96 -16.57
CA LEU A 166 6.02 -20.90 -17.70
C LEU A 166 4.86 -19.93 -17.45
N VAL A 167 4.30 -19.91 -16.23
CA VAL A 167 3.27 -18.95 -15.84
C VAL A 167 3.82 -17.54 -15.90
N LEU A 168 5.05 -17.31 -15.40
CA LEU A 168 5.73 -16.03 -15.50
C LEU A 168 5.97 -15.59 -16.96
N SER A 169 6.36 -16.51 -17.85
CA SER A 169 6.58 -16.19 -19.27
C SER A 169 5.27 -15.95 -20.04
N GLN A 170 4.21 -16.71 -19.77
CA GLN A 170 2.89 -16.48 -20.36
C GLN A 170 2.27 -15.14 -19.92
N ILE A 171 2.63 -14.66 -18.72
CA ILE A 171 2.29 -13.32 -18.20
C ILE A 171 3.11 -12.21 -18.90
N LEU A 172 4.26 -12.53 -19.50
CA LEU A 172 5.08 -11.58 -20.24
C LEU A 172 4.59 -11.37 -21.68
N ASP A 173 3.99 -12.39 -22.31
CA ASP A 173 3.64 -12.35 -23.75
C ASP A 173 2.20 -11.90 -24.10
N ARG A 174 1.25 -11.88 -23.17
CA ARG A 174 -0.16 -11.60 -23.52
C ARG A 174 -0.53 -10.11 -23.50
N SER A 175 -0.53 -9.44 -24.65
CA SER A 175 -1.50 -8.38 -24.99
C SER A 175 -1.53 -8.03 -26.49
N SER A 176 -2.57 -8.47 -27.20
CA SER A 176 -2.83 -8.15 -28.61
C SER A 176 -3.70 -6.91 -28.84
N ASP A 177 -3.88 -6.03 -27.85
CA ASP A 177 -4.72 -4.84 -27.96
C ASP A 177 -4.00 -3.60 -27.38
N SER A 178 -3.76 -2.59 -28.22
CA SER A 178 -2.85 -1.47 -27.91
C SER A 178 -3.39 -0.54 -26.81
N SER A 179 -4.71 -0.39 -26.66
CA SER A 179 -5.33 0.45 -25.64
C SER A 179 -5.34 -0.21 -24.25
N ARG A 180 -5.51 -1.53 -24.20
CA ARG A 180 -5.47 -2.34 -22.96
C ARG A 180 -4.06 -2.67 -22.50
N ARG A 181 -3.05 -2.50 -23.36
CA ARG A 181 -1.65 -2.79 -23.06
C ARG A 181 -1.12 -1.93 -21.91
N ALA A 182 -1.37 -0.61 -21.93
CA ALA A 182 -0.93 0.30 -20.86
C ALA A 182 -1.61 0.01 -19.51
N SER A 183 -2.94 -0.11 -19.51
CA SER A 183 -3.72 -0.45 -18.31
C SER A 183 -3.31 -1.80 -17.70
N TRP A 184 -3.05 -2.81 -18.54
CA TRP A 184 -2.58 -4.13 -18.09
C TRP A 184 -1.14 -4.11 -17.55
N HIS A 185 -0.24 -3.39 -18.22
CA HIS A 185 1.15 -3.23 -17.73
C HIS A 185 1.19 -2.51 -16.39
N ASP A 186 0.40 -1.45 -16.21
CA ASP A 186 0.29 -0.74 -14.93
C ASP A 186 -0.33 -1.64 -13.86
N PHE A 187 -1.42 -2.34 -14.17
CA PHE A 187 -2.02 -3.31 -13.25
C PHE A 187 -1.00 -4.34 -12.78
N LYS A 188 -0.27 -4.97 -13.70
CA LYS A 188 0.78 -5.96 -13.42
C LYS A 188 1.91 -5.40 -12.57
N LYS A 189 2.45 -4.24 -12.93
CA LYS A 189 3.55 -3.59 -12.20
C LYS A 189 3.15 -3.31 -10.74
N ASN A 190 1.95 -2.77 -10.53
CA ASN A 190 1.45 -2.48 -9.20
C ASN A 190 1.19 -3.76 -8.40
N PHE A 191 0.57 -4.78 -9.01
CA PHE A 191 0.30 -6.05 -8.34
C PHE A 191 1.58 -6.75 -7.88
N LEU A 192 2.64 -6.77 -8.70
CA LEU A 192 3.92 -7.37 -8.32
C LEU A 192 4.58 -6.60 -7.16
N ALA A 193 4.59 -5.27 -7.21
CA ALA A 193 5.11 -4.45 -6.12
C ALA A 193 4.33 -4.66 -4.80
N ASP A 194 3.01 -4.74 -4.88
CA ASP A 194 2.15 -5.00 -3.71
C ASP A 194 2.33 -6.42 -3.17
N LEU A 195 2.58 -7.41 -4.03
CA LEU A 195 2.95 -8.75 -3.61
C LEU A 195 4.30 -8.78 -2.89
N GLU A 196 5.30 -8.02 -3.36
CA GLU A 196 6.59 -7.90 -2.68
C GLU A 196 6.44 -7.24 -1.31
N ASN A 197 5.68 -6.15 -1.22
CA ASN A 197 5.34 -5.49 0.04
C ASN A 197 4.67 -6.47 1.01
N MET A 198 3.67 -7.22 0.53
CA MET A 198 2.98 -8.22 1.34
C MET A 198 3.94 -9.32 1.80
N LYS A 199 4.77 -9.86 0.90
CA LYS A 199 5.79 -10.87 1.24
C LYS A 199 6.75 -10.36 2.32
N ALA A 200 7.16 -9.10 2.24
CA ALA A 200 8.06 -8.51 3.22
C ALA A 200 7.43 -8.47 4.62
N VAL A 201 6.16 -8.11 4.74
CA VAL A 201 5.44 -8.06 6.02
C VAL A 201 5.14 -9.47 6.55
N LEU A 202 4.70 -10.40 5.70
CA LEU A 202 4.39 -11.78 6.09
C LEU A 202 5.60 -12.58 6.59
N VAL A 203 6.81 -12.14 6.26
CA VAL A 203 8.05 -12.78 6.74
C VAL A 203 8.42 -12.34 8.15
N GLN A 204 7.86 -11.23 8.63
CA GLN A 204 8.14 -10.68 9.95
C GLN A 204 7.30 -11.31 11.07
N GLY A 205 6.24 -12.07 10.75
CA GLY A 205 5.36 -12.64 11.76
C GLY A 205 4.30 -13.58 11.21
N HIS A 206 3.53 -14.21 12.09
CA HIS A 206 2.45 -15.10 11.70
C HIS A 206 1.28 -14.30 11.08
N LEU A 207 0.57 -14.92 10.13
CA LEU A 207 -0.49 -14.29 9.35
C LEU A 207 -1.57 -13.56 10.19
N PRO A 208 -2.09 -14.12 11.31
CA PRO A 208 -3.06 -13.42 12.15
C PRO A 208 -2.52 -12.10 12.75
N ASP A 209 -1.25 -12.11 13.20
CA ASP A 209 -0.60 -10.93 13.79
C ASP A 209 -0.40 -9.84 12.74
N VAL A 210 0.06 -10.23 11.55
CA VAL A 210 0.22 -9.33 10.40
C VAL A 210 -1.12 -8.72 10.00
N VAL A 211 -2.18 -9.52 9.91
CA VAL A 211 -3.53 -9.03 9.60
C VAL A 211 -4.04 -8.07 10.67
N ALA A 212 -3.78 -8.35 11.95
CA ALA A 212 -4.14 -7.47 13.06
C ALA A 212 -3.40 -6.12 12.99
N GLN A 213 -2.09 -6.13 12.71
CA GLN A 213 -1.29 -4.92 12.53
C GLN A 213 -1.77 -4.07 11.34
N ILE A 214 -2.00 -4.71 10.19
CA ILE A 214 -2.51 -4.00 8.99
C ILE A 214 -3.90 -3.43 9.24
N ARG A 215 -4.77 -4.17 9.92
CA ARG A 215 -6.10 -3.67 10.29
C ARG A 215 -5.98 -2.47 11.23
N GLN A 216 -5.09 -2.52 12.22
CA GLN A 216 -4.83 -1.39 13.11
C GLN A 216 -4.32 -0.17 12.33
N GLU A 217 -3.43 -0.35 11.36
CA GLU A 217 -2.95 0.73 10.50
C GLU A 217 -4.09 1.38 9.68
N LEU A 218 -4.95 0.56 9.07
CA LEU A 218 -6.13 1.05 8.33
C LEU A 218 -7.10 1.79 9.27
N ASP A 219 -7.28 1.28 10.49
CA ASP A 219 -8.12 1.92 11.51
C ASP A 219 -7.51 3.28 11.93
N LEU A 220 -6.19 3.38 12.12
CA LEU A 220 -5.50 4.64 12.43
C LEU A 220 -5.66 5.66 11.30
N LEU A 221 -5.49 5.25 10.04
CA LEU A 221 -5.69 6.12 8.88
C LEU A 221 -7.13 6.65 8.78
N SER A 222 -8.11 5.82 9.13
CA SER A 222 -9.52 6.22 9.12
C SER A 222 -9.94 7.11 10.30
N ASN A 223 -9.22 7.02 11.42
CA ASN A 223 -9.56 7.72 12.66
C ASN A 223 -8.66 8.92 12.98
N ALA A 224 -7.65 9.19 12.14
CA ALA A 224 -6.77 10.34 12.28
C ALA A 224 -7.58 11.64 12.35
N THR A 225 -7.39 12.39 13.43
CA THR A 225 -8.02 13.69 13.64
C THR A 225 -7.14 14.81 13.10
N LEU A 226 -7.78 15.80 12.50
CA LEU A 226 -7.11 16.99 11.99
C LEU A 226 -7.97 18.22 12.31
N ASP A 227 -7.41 19.17 13.05
CA ASP A 227 -8.08 20.39 13.47
C ASP A 227 -7.36 21.61 12.89
N ILE A 228 -8.00 22.27 11.91
CA ILE A 228 -7.45 23.41 11.18
C ILE A 228 -8.16 24.68 11.64
N ALA A 229 -7.43 25.66 12.16
CA ALA A 229 -7.99 26.95 12.54
C ALA A 229 -7.89 27.97 11.40
N ILE A 230 -8.98 28.67 11.10
CA ILE A 230 -9.03 29.76 10.13
C ILE A 230 -9.33 31.05 10.89
N THR A 231 -8.37 31.97 10.90
CA THR A 231 -8.43 33.26 11.59
C THR A 231 -8.17 34.42 10.62
N GLY A 232 -8.27 35.66 11.09
CA GLY A 232 -8.12 36.89 10.32
C GLY A 232 -9.30 37.85 10.49
N HIS A 233 -9.21 39.01 9.85
CA HIS A 233 -10.15 40.10 10.07
C HIS A 233 -11.59 39.75 9.63
N THR A 234 -12.58 40.49 10.14
CA THR A 234 -13.98 40.36 9.69
C THR A 234 -14.09 40.75 8.22
N GLY A 235 -14.91 40.03 7.46
CA GLY A 235 -15.08 40.27 6.03
C GLY A 235 -13.96 39.68 5.15
N ALA A 236 -12.83 39.20 5.69
CA ALA A 236 -11.71 38.68 4.90
C ALA A 236 -12.03 37.39 4.11
N GLY A 237 -13.19 36.76 4.28
CA GLY A 237 -13.58 35.55 3.56
C GLY A 237 -13.27 34.23 4.27
N LYS A 238 -13.10 34.25 5.60
CA LYS A 238 -12.83 33.06 6.44
C LYS A 238 -13.89 31.96 6.27
N SER A 239 -15.16 32.29 6.46
CA SER A 239 -16.26 31.33 6.37
C SER A 239 -16.40 30.75 4.95
N SER A 240 -16.19 31.56 3.91
CA SER A 240 -16.14 31.05 2.53
C SER A 240 -14.94 30.13 2.30
N LEU A 241 -13.78 30.40 2.92
CA LEU A 241 -12.62 29.51 2.85
C LEU A 241 -12.88 28.17 3.58
N VAL A 242 -13.56 28.21 4.74
CA VAL A 242 -14.04 27.00 5.45
C VAL A 242 -14.91 26.15 4.53
N ASN A 243 -15.89 26.77 3.85
CA ASN A 243 -16.77 26.07 2.91
C ASN A 243 -16.00 25.52 1.71
N ALA A 244 -15.11 26.32 1.13
CA ALA A 244 -14.28 25.93 0.00
C ALA A 244 -13.42 24.70 0.29
N LEU A 245 -12.72 24.67 1.43
CA LEU A 245 -11.91 23.53 1.86
C LEU A 245 -12.75 22.29 2.21
N ARG A 246 -14.04 22.47 2.55
CA ARG A 246 -15.01 21.38 2.78
C ARG A 246 -15.73 20.93 1.50
N GLY A 247 -15.45 21.54 0.36
CA GLY A 247 -16.16 21.27 -0.90
C GLY A 247 -17.64 21.69 -0.86
N MET A 248 -17.99 22.62 0.02
CA MET A 248 -19.36 23.09 0.24
C MET A 248 -19.65 24.39 -0.49
N SER A 249 -20.91 24.57 -0.91
CA SER A 249 -21.45 25.86 -1.32
C SER A 249 -21.63 26.79 -0.12
N ASP A 250 -21.45 28.10 -0.29
CA ASP A 250 -21.66 29.09 0.77
C ASP A 250 -23.12 29.16 1.29
N PHE A 251 -24.06 28.64 0.51
CA PHE A 251 -25.50 28.63 0.83
C PHE A 251 -26.03 27.23 1.13
N GLY A 252 -25.16 26.23 1.19
CA GLY A 252 -25.53 24.85 1.53
C GLY A 252 -25.96 24.70 2.99
N GLU A 253 -26.79 23.70 3.26
CA GLU A 253 -27.10 23.31 4.63
C GLU A 253 -25.81 22.82 5.34
N GLY A 254 -25.58 23.28 6.56
CA GLY A 254 -24.35 22.96 7.31
C GLY A 254 -23.09 23.72 6.87
N SER A 255 -23.23 24.70 5.96
CA SER A 255 -22.16 25.62 5.58
C SER A 255 -21.88 26.66 6.68
N ALA A 256 -20.63 27.12 6.72
CA ALA A 256 -20.24 28.26 7.52
C ALA A 256 -20.94 29.51 6.98
N LYS A 257 -21.64 30.22 7.87
CA LYS A 257 -22.47 31.37 7.51
C LYS A 257 -21.59 32.51 7.01
N THR A 258 -21.76 32.87 5.75
CA THR A 258 -21.08 34.00 5.13
C THR A 258 -21.92 35.27 5.30
N GLY A 259 -21.26 36.43 5.38
CA GLY A 259 -21.94 37.72 5.53
C GLY A 259 -20.97 38.89 5.50
N LEU A 260 -21.52 40.08 5.24
CA LEU A 260 -20.75 41.33 5.22
C LEU A 260 -20.39 41.84 6.64
N LYS A 261 -21.21 41.46 7.63
CA LYS A 261 -20.96 41.76 9.05
C LYS A 261 -20.31 40.56 9.73
N GLN A 262 -19.77 40.74 10.94
CA GLN A 262 -19.28 39.62 11.75
C GLN A 262 -20.41 38.61 11.97
N THR A 263 -20.29 37.43 11.37
CA THR A 263 -21.23 36.32 11.51
C THR A 263 -20.81 35.36 12.62
N THR A 264 -19.51 35.28 12.90
CA THR A 264 -18.90 34.34 13.86
C THR A 264 -18.47 35.09 15.12
N MET A 265 -19.23 34.90 16.21
CA MET A 265 -18.95 35.48 17.54
C MET A 265 -18.16 34.54 18.46
N PHE A 266 -18.04 33.26 18.14
CA PHE A 266 -17.27 32.28 18.91
C PHE A 266 -16.57 31.32 17.97
N ALA A 267 -15.46 30.70 18.41
CA ALA A 267 -14.77 29.68 17.63
C ALA A 267 -15.75 28.55 17.27
N THR A 268 -16.12 28.46 15.99
CA THR A 268 -17.19 27.58 15.54
C THR A 268 -16.62 26.40 14.78
N LYS A 269 -17.02 25.19 15.20
CA LYS A 269 -16.55 23.92 14.65
C LYS A 269 -17.34 23.55 13.39
N TYR A 270 -16.63 23.27 12.30
CA TYR A 270 -17.20 22.74 11.06
C TYR A 270 -16.51 21.43 10.65
N GLN A 271 -17.17 20.30 10.91
CA GLN A 271 -16.67 18.99 10.50
C GLN A 271 -16.83 18.80 8.99
N HIS A 272 -15.87 18.12 8.36
CA HIS A 272 -16.02 17.74 6.96
C HIS A 272 -17.19 16.73 6.83
N PRO A 273 -18.16 16.94 5.91
CA PRO A 273 -19.37 16.12 5.82
C PRO A 273 -19.11 14.61 5.68
N LYS A 274 -18.10 14.24 4.89
CA LYS A 274 -17.72 12.83 4.65
C LYS A 274 -16.57 12.32 5.52
N PHE A 275 -15.83 13.23 6.14
CA PHE A 275 -14.62 12.92 6.90
C PHE A 275 -14.67 13.65 8.25
N PRO A 276 -15.59 13.27 9.16
CA PRO A 276 -15.90 14.06 10.36
C PRO A 276 -14.75 14.18 11.37
N LYS A 277 -13.64 13.46 11.15
CA LYS A 277 -12.38 13.59 11.90
C LYS A 277 -11.50 14.74 11.41
N VAL A 278 -11.78 15.28 10.23
CA VAL A 278 -11.21 16.54 9.72
C VAL A 278 -12.17 17.67 10.07
N THR A 279 -11.68 18.63 10.84
CA THR A 279 -12.46 19.74 11.38
C THR A 279 -11.81 21.06 10.99
N LEU A 280 -12.60 21.94 10.40
CA LEU A 280 -12.21 23.32 10.14
C LEU A 280 -12.90 24.22 11.17
N TRP A 281 -12.13 25.09 11.80
CA TRP A 281 -12.61 26.01 12.81
C TRP A 281 -12.64 27.42 12.23
N ASP A 282 -13.84 27.99 12.13
CA ASP A 282 -14.00 29.40 11.82
C ASP A 282 -13.85 30.18 13.12
N LEU A 283 -12.76 30.93 13.23
CA LEU A 283 -12.49 31.73 14.41
C LEU A 283 -13.11 33.13 14.25
N PRO A 284 -13.52 33.79 15.36
CA PRO A 284 -14.05 35.14 15.29
C PRO A 284 -13.05 36.07 14.61
N GLY A 285 -13.56 37.15 14.00
CA GLY A 285 -12.69 38.17 13.41
C GLY A 285 -11.95 38.92 14.50
N ILE A 286 -10.63 39.03 14.39
CA ILE A 286 -9.82 39.85 15.28
C ILE A 286 -9.97 41.34 14.91
N GLY A 287 -10.01 42.22 15.91
CA GLY A 287 -10.06 43.68 15.70
C GLY A 287 -11.46 44.25 15.52
N THR A 288 -12.49 43.56 16.03
CA THR A 288 -13.84 44.14 16.20
C THR A 288 -14.05 44.63 17.63
N ASP A 289 -15.09 45.43 17.88
CA ASP A 289 -15.39 45.97 19.21
C ASP A 289 -15.51 44.87 20.29
N ASP A 290 -16.01 43.70 19.90
CA ASP A 290 -16.19 42.52 20.76
C ASP A 290 -14.91 41.65 20.90
N PHE A 291 -13.93 41.83 20.02
CA PHE A 291 -12.71 41.01 19.91
C PHE A 291 -11.46 41.86 19.70
N LYS A 292 -11.12 42.64 20.75
CA LYS A 292 -9.79 43.26 20.86
C LYS A 292 -8.71 42.19 20.90
N ALA A 293 -7.55 42.50 20.34
CA ALA A 293 -6.49 41.52 20.10
C ALA A 293 -6.01 40.79 21.35
N ASP A 294 -5.88 41.49 22.48
CA ASP A 294 -5.38 40.90 23.72
C ASP A 294 -6.40 39.91 24.32
N GLU A 295 -7.69 40.25 24.29
CA GLU A 295 -8.77 39.36 24.75
C GLU A 295 -9.06 38.20 23.78
N TYR A 296 -8.77 38.38 22.49
CA TYR A 296 -8.95 37.36 21.46
C TYR A 296 -8.12 36.11 21.74
N LEU A 297 -6.88 36.34 22.20
CA LEU A 297 -5.89 35.29 22.46
C LEU A 297 -6.24 34.45 23.69
N GLU A 298 -6.90 35.05 24.68
CA GLU A 298 -7.39 34.32 25.86
C GLU A 298 -8.68 33.54 25.57
N LYS A 299 -9.56 34.07 24.70
CA LYS A 299 -10.84 33.45 24.35
C LYS A 299 -10.69 32.29 23.36
N VAL A 300 -9.68 32.34 22.49
CA VAL A 300 -9.39 31.27 21.52
C VAL A 300 -8.31 30.37 22.10
N ASP A 301 -8.63 29.10 22.31
CA ASP A 301 -7.66 28.13 22.78
C ASP A 301 -6.82 27.60 21.60
N PHE A 302 -5.74 28.33 21.29
CA PHE A 302 -4.82 28.01 20.18
C PHE A 302 -4.17 26.63 20.30
N SER A 303 -4.14 26.02 21.49
CA SER A 303 -3.50 24.72 21.72
C SER A 303 -4.23 23.57 21.02
N LYS A 304 -5.54 23.75 20.77
CA LYS A 304 -6.44 22.75 20.18
C LYS A 304 -6.15 22.45 18.71
N TYR A 305 -5.49 23.35 18.00
CA TYR A 305 -5.39 23.27 16.55
C TYR A 305 -4.03 22.73 16.10
N ASP A 306 -4.02 21.97 15.02
CA ASP A 306 -2.80 21.42 14.43
C ASP A 306 -1.97 22.51 13.74
N PHE A 307 -2.65 23.39 13.00
CA PHE A 307 -2.05 24.56 12.36
C PHE A 307 -3.13 25.63 12.08
N PHE A 308 -2.65 26.81 11.67
CA PHE A 308 -3.49 27.99 11.43
C PHE A 308 -3.42 28.46 9.99
N ILE A 309 -4.54 28.99 9.49
CA ILE A 309 -4.61 29.76 8.25
C ILE A 309 -5.04 31.17 8.64
N ILE A 310 -4.20 32.17 8.37
CA ILE A 310 -4.52 33.59 8.54
C ILE A 310 -5.03 34.10 7.19
N ALA A 311 -6.35 34.29 7.09
CA ALA A 311 -7.01 34.81 5.91
C ALA A 311 -7.14 36.33 5.98
N SER A 312 -6.52 37.04 5.05
CA SER A 312 -6.51 38.50 5.05
C SER A 312 -6.47 39.10 3.65
N GLU A 313 -7.14 40.23 3.48
CA GLU A 313 -7.15 40.99 2.22
C GLU A 313 -6.04 42.04 2.12
N ARG A 314 -5.55 42.49 3.27
CA ARG A 314 -4.50 43.49 3.41
C ARG A 314 -3.75 43.20 4.69
N PHE A 315 -2.44 43.39 4.68
CA PHE A 315 -1.65 43.14 5.89
C PHE A 315 -1.98 44.18 6.97
N THR A 316 -2.57 43.74 8.08
CA THR A 316 -3.00 44.58 9.20
C THR A 316 -2.15 44.36 10.46
N GLU A 317 -2.33 45.23 11.46
CA GLU A 317 -1.72 45.04 12.79
C GLU A 317 -2.25 43.78 13.49
N SER A 318 -3.52 43.43 13.28
CA SER A 318 -4.10 42.20 13.81
C SER A 318 -3.46 40.94 13.21
N ASP A 319 -3.10 40.97 11.91
CA ASP A 319 -2.35 39.87 11.28
C ASP A 319 -0.96 39.70 11.92
N THR A 320 -0.33 40.82 12.29
CA THR A 320 0.96 40.82 13.00
C THR A 320 0.85 40.20 14.39
N GLN A 321 -0.19 40.56 15.14
CA GLN A 321 -0.44 39.99 16.47
C GLN A 321 -0.72 38.49 16.38
N LEU A 322 -1.62 38.06 15.49
CA LEU A 322 -1.90 36.64 15.27
C LEU A 322 -0.66 35.85 14.92
N ALA A 323 0.14 36.31 13.94
CA ALA A 323 1.36 35.63 13.53
C ALA A 323 2.35 35.46 14.69
N ARG A 324 2.58 36.53 15.48
CA ARG A 324 3.49 36.48 16.63
C ARG A 324 3.03 35.48 17.69
N GLU A 325 1.75 35.42 17.99
CA GLU A 325 1.22 34.52 19.02
C GLU A 325 1.28 33.06 18.57
N ILE A 326 0.95 32.80 17.31
CA ILE A 326 1.08 31.45 16.74
C ILE A 326 2.55 30.99 16.77
N GLN A 327 3.49 31.89 16.45
CA GLN A 327 4.94 31.62 16.54
C GLN A 327 5.41 31.36 17.97
N LYS A 328 4.93 32.12 18.97
CA LYS A 328 5.23 31.87 20.40
C LYS A 328 4.80 30.46 20.82
N MET A 329 3.69 29.97 20.28
CA MET A 329 3.19 28.62 20.52
C MET A 329 3.89 27.53 19.69
N LYS A 330 4.87 27.90 18.86
CA LYS A 330 5.61 27.00 17.98
C LYS A 330 4.69 26.19 17.04
N LYS A 331 3.55 26.79 16.65
CA LYS A 331 2.61 26.22 15.70
C LYS A 331 2.87 26.78 14.31
N LYS A 332 2.54 26.01 13.28
CA LYS A 332 2.66 26.45 11.89
C LYS A 332 1.47 27.34 11.53
N PHE A 333 1.71 28.34 10.70
CA PHE A 333 0.65 29.12 10.07
C PHE A 333 0.92 29.34 8.58
N TYR A 334 -0.16 29.55 7.85
CA TYR A 334 -0.15 29.87 6.42
C TYR A 334 -0.92 31.16 6.22
N TYR A 335 -0.34 32.10 5.47
CA TYR A 335 -0.99 33.37 5.16
C TYR A 335 -1.71 33.25 3.82
N VAL A 336 -3.01 33.55 3.81
CA VAL A 336 -3.87 33.34 2.64
C VAL A 336 -4.58 34.63 2.30
N HIS A 337 -4.53 35.01 1.02
CA HIS A 337 -5.35 36.08 0.46
C HIS A 337 -6.50 35.48 -0.37
N PRO A 338 -7.70 35.31 0.21
CA PRO A 338 -8.71 34.39 -0.32
C PRO A 338 -9.62 34.93 -1.43
N LYS A 339 -9.49 36.21 -1.78
CA LYS A 339 -10.34 36.88 -2.78
C LYS A 339 -9.51 37.57 -3.86
N ILE A 340 -8.38 36.96 -4.24
CA ILE A 340 -7.45 37.58 -5.18
C ILE A 340 -8.11 37.94 -6.52
N ASN A 341 -9.11 37.16 -6.94
CA ASN A 341 -9.90 37.43 -8.15
C ASN A 341 -10.55 38.83 -8.13
N LEU A 342 -11.11 39.26 -6.99
CA LEU A 342 -11.70 40.60 -6.87
C LEU A 342 -10.64 41.70 -6.92
N SER A 343 -9.47 41.45 -6.34
CA SER A 343 -8.33 42.36 -6.41
C SER A 343 -7.80 42.49 -7.85
N MET A 344 -7.71 41.38 -8.58
CA MET A 344 -7.32 41.40 -10.00
C MET A 344 -8.34 42.15 -10.86
N ASP A 345 -9.64 41.96 -10.63
CA ASP A 345 -10.68 42.68 -11.37
C ASP A 345 -10.65 44.20 -11.12
N ALA A 346 -10.26 44.62 -9.91
CA ALA A 346 -10.04 46.03 -9.60
C ALA A 346 -8.79 46.58 -10.31
N GLU A 347 -7.68 45.84 -10.30
CA GLU A 347 -6.41 46.24 -10.91
C GLU A 347 -6.46 46.22 -12.45
N ARG A 348 -7.28 45.36 -13.07
CA ARG A 348 -7.54 45.31 -14.53
C ARG A 348 -8.02 46.63 -15.13
N ARG A 349 -8.54 47.54 -14.30
CA ARG A 349 -8.96 48.87 -14.75
C ARG A 349 -7.77 49.81 -15.04
N ARG A 350 -6.55 49.44 -14.63
CA ARG A 350 -5.34 50.22 -14.90
C ARG A 350 -4.81 49.91 -16.31
N PRO A 351 -4.43 50.93 -17.10
CA PRO A 351 -3.89 50.72 -18.44
C PRO A 351 -2.61 49.87 -18.50
N THR A 352 -1.83 49.83 -17.41
CA THR A 352 -0.55 49.12 -17.31
C THR A 352 -0.67 47.77 -16.59
N PHE A 353 -1.89 47.22 -16.45
CA PHE A 353 -2.10 46.01 -15.67
C PHE A 353 -1.42 44.78 -16.29
N ASN A 354 -0.63 44.09 -15.47
CA ASN A 354 -0.10 42.77 -15.75
C ASN A 354 -0.42 41.87 -14.57
N GLU A 355 -1.21 40.82 -14.81
CA GLU A 355 -1.70 39.92 -13.76
C GLU A 355 -0.55 39.19 -13.04
N MET A 356 0.45 38.70 -13.78
CA MET A 356 1.58 37.96 -13.20
C MET A 356 2.47 38.86 -12.35
N GLU A 357 2.82 40.05 -12.85
CA GLU A 357 3.64 41.02 -12.10
C GLU A 357 2.90 41.48 -10.84
N THR A 358 1.61 41.79 -10.95
CA THR A 358 0.79 42.23 -9.80
C THR A 358 0.71 41.15 -8.73
N LEU A 359 0.53 39.88 -9.10
CA LEU A 359 0.50 38.75 -8.16
C LEU A 359 1.85 38.56 -7.47
N GLU A 360 2.96 38.66 -8.19
CA GLU A 360 4.29 38.51 -7.62
C GLU A 360 4.66 39.66 -6.68
N ASP A 361 4.36 40.91 -7.07
CA ASP A 361 4.53 42.08 -6.23
C ASP A 361 3.74 41.96 -4.92
N LEU A 362 2.48 41.50 -5.00
CA LEU A 362 1.64 41.27 -3.81
C LEU A 362 2.22 40.18 -2.90
N ARG A 363 2.68 39.08 -3.50
CA ARG A 363 3.26 37.94 -2.78
C ARG A 363 4.52 38.37 -2.05
N GLN A 364 5.41 39.09 -2.73
CA GLN A 364 6.63 39.63 -2.16
C GLN A 364 6.33 40.65 -1.04
N TYR A 365 5.34 41.52 -1.24
CA TYR A 365 4.87 42.44 -0.20
C TYR A 365 4.49 41.71 1.11
N TYR A 366 3.67 40.65 1.03
CA TYR A 366 3.30 39.87 2.21
C TYR A 366 4.49 39.12 2.80
N CYS A 367 5.35 38.53 1.97
CA CYS A 367 6.55 37.83 2.43
C CYS A 367 7.49 38.77 3.20
N ASP A 368 7.72 39.98 2.72
CA ASP A 368 8.59 40.95 3.38
C ASP A 368 8.01 41.45 4.70
N LYS A 369 6.68 41.59 4.79
CA LYS A 369 6.01 41.90 6.06
C LYS A 369 6.20 40.77 7.07
N LEU A 370 6.00 39.52 6.67
CA LEU A 370 6.18 38.34 7.54
C LEU A 370 7.65 38.11 7.94
N ARG A 371 8.61 38.30 7.02
CA ARG A 371 10.05 38.23 7.33
C ARG A 371 10.45 39.26 8.38
N LYS A 372 9.92 40.48 8.31
CA LYS A 372 10.14 41.52 9.34
C LYS A 372 9.60 41.13 10.72
N LEU A 373 8.66 40.19 10.80
CA LEU A 373 8.16 39.63 12.05
C LEU A 373 9.00 38.46 12.58
N GLY A 374 10.03 38.03 11.85
CA GLY A 374 10.87 36.90 12.21
C GLY A 374 10.47 35.57 11.57
N GLU A 375 9.51 35.58 10.63
CA GLU A 375 9.18 34.37 9.85
C GLU A 375 10.24 34.13 8.77
N ALA A 376 11.09 33.12 8.96
CA ALA A 376 12.22 32.86 8.07
C ALA A 376 11.78 32.35 6.69
N SER A 377 10.69 31.59 6.62
CA SER A 377 10.16 31.02 5.36
C SER A 377 8.65 31.24 5.25
N PRO A 378 8.20 32.49 4.99
CA PRO A 378 6.77 32.78 4.89
C PRO A 378 6.08 31.94 3.83
N LYS A 379 4.93 31.36 4.19
CA LYS A 379 4.05 30.64 3.26
C LYS A 379 2.84 31.52 2.95
N VAL A 380 2.88 32.18 1.79
CA VAL A 380 1.83 33.09 1.31
C VAL A 380 1.14 32.48 0.09
N PHE A 381 -0.18 32.45 0.11
CA PHE A 381 -0.99 31.92 -0.99
C PHE A 381 -2.06 32.92 -1.39
N LEU A 382 -2.09 33.27 -2.67
CA LEU A 382 -3.12 34.12 -3.27
C LEU A 382 -4.15 33.20 -3.93
N ILE A 383 -5.37 33.12 -3.41
CA ILE A 383 -6.36 32.13 -3.85
C ILE A 383 -7.70 32.79 -4.18
N SER A 384 -8.52 32.09 -4.96
CA SER A 384 -9.93 32.39 -5.12
C SER A 384 -10.76 31.37 -4.35
N ASN A 385 -11.59 31.84 -3.41
CA ASN A 385 -12.53 30.97 -2.69
C ASN A 385 -13.62 30.37 -3.60
N TRP A 386 -13.82 30.91 -4.81
CA TRP A 386 -14.87 30.46 -5.75
C TRP A 386 -14.33 29.55 -6.84
N ASP A 387 -13.19 29.88 -7.43
CA ASP A 387 -12.51 29.06 -8.43
C ASP A 387 -11.26 28.40 -7.83
N LEU A 388 -11.42 27.16 -7.37
CA LEU A 388 -10.35 26.41 -6.71
C LEU A 388 -9.26 25.93 -7.68
N SER A 389 -9.53 25.99 -8.99
CA SER A 389 -8.56 25.58 -10.01
C SER A 389 -7.56 26.68 -10.35
N MET A 390 -7.84 27.92 -9.93
CA MET A 390 -7.05 29.11 -10.27
C MET A 390 -6.12 29.53 -9.13
N TYR A 391 -5.09 30.31 -9.50
CA TYR A 391 -4.10 30.90 -8.59
C TYR A 391 -3.41 29.84 -7.70
N ASP A 392 -3.17 30.15 -6.41
CA ASP A 392 -2.33 29.34 -5.54
C ASP A 392 -3.13 28.27 -4.75
N PHE A 393 -4.42 28.05 -5.01
CA PHE A 393 -5.20 27.08 -4.23
C PHE A 393 -4.65 25.64 -4.33
N PRO A 394 -4.27 25.12 -5.53
CA PRO A 394 -3.61 23.82 -5.63
C PRO A 394 -2.29 23.75 -4.83
N ILE A 395 -1.52 24.84 -4.84
CA ILE A 395 -0.21 24.94 -4.16
C ILE A 395 -0.39 25.00 -2.63
N LEU A 396 -1.41 25.73 -2.15
CA LEU A 396 -1.81 25.75 -0.74
C LEU A 396 -2.09 24.31 -0.28
N GLN A 397 -2.95 23.59 -1.00
CA GLN A 397 -3.29 22.22 -0.65
C GLN A 397 -2.08 21.29 -0.62
N GLU A 398 -1.17 21.39 -1.60
CA GLU A 398 0.06 20.61 -1.61
C GLU A 398 0.97 20.92 -0.43
N THR A 399 1.12 22.21 -0.09
CA THR A 399 1.93 22.64 1.06
C THR A 399 1.36 22.10 2.37
N LEU A 400 0.05 22.22 2.57
CA LEU A 400 -0.62 21.68 3.77
C LEU A 400 -0.40 20.17 3.90
N GLN A 401 -0.48 19.41 2.81
CA GLN A 401 -0.24 17.96 2.83
C GLN A 401 1.22 17.62 3.17
N ASN A 402 2.18 18.28 2.54
CA ASN A 402 3.60 17.98 2.70
C ASN A 402 4.11 18.26 4.11
N GLU A 403 3.48 19.21 4.81
CA GLU A 403 3.90 19.64 6.14
C GLU A 403 3.23 18.88 7.30
N LEU A 404 2.28 17.99 6.99
CA LEU A 404 1.61 17.09 7.93
C LEU A 404 2.29 15.71 8.02
N ASP A 405 2.13 15.07 9.17
CA ASP A 405 2.47 13.65 9.35
C ASP A 405 1.63 12.74 8.42
N HIS A 406 2.07 11.51 8.23
CA HIS A 406 1.44 10.58 7.29
C HIS A 406 -0.07 10.36 7.55
N LEU A 407 -0.49 10.27 8.81
CA LEU A 407 -1.89 10.00 9.16
C LEU A 407 -2.78 11.21 8.85
N LYS A 408 -2.35 12.40 9.26
CA LYS A 408 -3.08 13.65 9.01
C LYS A 408 -3.04 14.04 7.53
N ARG A 409 -1.93 13.79 6.84
CA ARG A 409 -1.80 13.96 5.39
C ARG A 409 -2.83 13.11 4.65
N HIS A 410 -2.97 11.83 5.03
CA HIS A 410 -3.96 10.94 4.44
C HIS A 410 -5.39 11.46 4.67
N ALA A 411 -5.71 11.84 5.91
CA ALA A 411 -7.02 12.40 6.25
C ALA A 411 -7.32 13.69 5.45
N LEU A 412 -6.36 14.61 5.38
CA LEU A 412 -6.49 15.85 4.61
C LEU A 412 -6.71 15.55 3.13
N LEU A 413 -5.83 14.77 2.50
CA LEU A 413 -5.88 14.46 1.06
C LEU A 413 -7.25 13.88 0.65
N LEU A 414 -7.79 12.94 1.43
CA LEU A 414 -9.09 12.35 1.12
C LEU A 414 -10.26 13.32 1.31
N SER A 415 -10.15 14.25 2.26
CA SER A 415 -11.20 15.24 2.54
C SER A 415 -11.24 16.43 1.59
N MET A 416 -10.13 16.77 0.93
CA MET A 416 -10.09 17.97 0.09
C MET A 416 -10.92 17.80 -1.19
N PRO A 417 -11.49 18.88 -1.77
CA PRO A 417 -12.29 18.78 -3.00
C PRO A 417 -11.45 18.38 -4.23
N THR A 418 -12.07 17.74 -5.20
CA THR A 418 -11.42 17.30 -6.44
C THR A 418 -11.61 18.33 -7.55
N PHE A 419 -10.75 19.35 -7.63
CA PHE A 419 -10.83 20.42 -8.65
C PHE A 419 -9.74 20.35 -9.72
N SER A 420 -8.65 19.61 -9.48
CA SER A 420 -7.58 19.39 -10.46
C SER A 420 -7.35 17.90 -10.71
N ARG A 421 -6.84 17.59 -11.90
CA ARG A 421 -6.44 16.23 -12.28
C ARG A 421 -5.31 15.71 -11.37
N ASP A 422 -4.40 16.58 -10.95
CA ASP A 422 -3.29 16.21 -10.06
C ASP A 422 -3.79 15.73 -8.69
N ILE A 423 -4.84 16.34 -8.15
CA ILE A 423 -5.44 15.92 -6.86
C ILE A 423 -6.13 14.57 -7.02
N LEU A 424 -6.83 14.38 -8.12
CA LEU A 424 -7.51 13.14 -8.47
C LEU A 424 -6.50 11.97 -8.59
N GLU A 425 -5.38 12.18 -9.28
CA GLU A 425 -4.29 11.21 -9.37
C GLU A 425 -3.59 10.95 -8.02
N LYS A 426 -3.38 11.99 -7.20
CA LYS A 426 -2.84 11.84 -5.83
C LYS A 426 -3.76 10.98 -4.97
N LYS A 427 -5.07 11.21 -4.98
CA LYS A 427 -6.06 10.39 -4.25
C LYS A 427 -6.06 8.95 -4.73
N LYS A 428 -6.06 8.72 -6.04
CA LYS A 428 -5.97 7.38 -6.66
C LYS A 428 -4.72 6.64 -6.23
N SER A 429 -3.56 7.30 -6.32
CA SER A 429 -2.27 6.75 -5.90
C SER A 429 -2.28 6.37 -4.42
N GLU A 430 -2.83 7.21 -3.56
CA GLU A 430 -2.89 6.96 -2.13
C GLU A 430 -3.84 5.80 -1.77
N MET A 431 -5.00 5.71 -2.42
CA MET A 431 -5.92 4.59 -2.23
C MET A 431 -5.36 3.28 -2.75
N ARG A 432 -4.64 3.30 -3.88
CA ARG A 432 -4.01 2.11 -4.46
C ARG A 432 -3.09 1.42 -3.45
N LYS A 433 -2.27 2.19 -2.72
CA LYS A 433 -1.35 1.66 -1.69
C LYS A 433 -2.06 0.88 -0.58
N LEU A 434 -3.35 1.09 -0.39
CA LEU A 434 -4.17 0.42 0.62
C LEU A 434 -4.93 -0.81 0.08
N ILE A 435 -4.99 -1.02 -1.24
CA ILE A 435 -5.79 -2.08 -1.85
C ILE A 435 -5.32 -3.45 -1.36
N TRP A 436 -4.02 -3.74 -1.42
CA TRP A 436 -3.50 -5.05 -0.99
C TRP A 436 -3.74 -5.29 0.51
N LYS A 437 -3.66 -4.25 1.34
CA LYS A 437 -3.96 -4.30 2.77
C LYS A 437 -5.42 -4.66 3.00
N GLN A 438 -6.33 -3.97 2.31
CA GLN A 438 -7.78 -4.21 2.39
C GLN A 438 -8.15 -5.60 1.87
N ALA A 439 -7.54 -6.05 0.77
CA ALA A 439 -7.75 -7.37 0.21
C ALA A 439 -7.24 -8.48 1.12
N LEU A 440 -6.07 -8.30 1.76
CA LEU A 440 -5.52 -9.26 2.72
C LEU A 440 -6.42 -9.40 3.95
N VAL A 441 -6.81 -8.29 4.57
CA VAL A 441 -7.73 -8.29 5.72
C VAL A 441 -9.07 -8.94 5.33
N SER A 442 -9.66 -8.52 4.21
CA SER A 442 -10.95 -9.06 3.75
C SER A 442 -10.89 -10.56 3.45
N SER A 443 -9.82 -11.03 2.78
CA SER A 443 -9.66 -12.45 2.44
C SER A 443 -9.44 -13.33 3.68
N TYR A 444 -8.62 -12.87 4.64
CA TYR A 444 -8.41 -13.56 5.90
C TYR A 444 -9.73 -13.74 6.67
N PHE A 445 -10.48 -12.65 6.87
CA PHE A 445 -11.77 -12.75 7.55
C PHE A 445 -12.82 -13.49 6.73
N GLY A 446 -12.78 -13.45 5.39
CA GLY A 446 -13.62 -14.29 4.54
C GLY A 446 -13.38 -15.78 4.78
N CYS A 447 -12.12 -16.20 4.95
CA CYS A 447 -11.78 -17.58 5.26
C CYS A 447 -12.18 -17.99 6.69
N VAL A 448 -11.90 -17.15 7.69
CA VAL A 448 -12.19 -17.43 9.11
C VAL A 448 -13.70 -17.43 9.40
N THR A 449 -14.46 -16.49 8.83
CA THR A 449 -15.92 -16.38 9.06
C THR A 449 -16.69 -17.59 8.53
N ARG A 450 -16.18 -18.28 7.50
CA ARG A 450 -16.70 -19.56 6.98
C ARG A 450 -16.64 -20.68 8.02
N LEU A 451 -15.60 -20.70 8.85
CA LEU A 451 -15.33 -21.79 9.79
C LEU A 451 -16.07 -21.62 11.13
N ALA A 452 -16.42 -20.40 11.55
CA ALA A 452 -16.87 -20.18 12.93
C ALA A 452 -18.12 -19.30 13.15
N LEU A 453 -18.49 -18.34 12.26
CA LEU A 453 -19.34 -17.21 12.73
C LEU A 453 -20.55 -16.80 11.88
N LYS A 454 -20.79 -17.32 10.66
CA LYS A 454 -21.94 -16.93 9.78
C LYS A 454 -22.16 -15.40 9.61
N LEU A 455 -21.15 -14.56 9.87
CA LEU A 455 -21.24 -13.11 9.77
C LEU A 455 -20.64 -12.62 8.43
N PRO A 456 -21.37 -11.82 7.63
CA PRO A 456 -20.86 -11.26 6.36
C PRO A 456 -19.91 -10.07 6.59
N TRP A 457 -19.06 -10.12 7.62
CA TRP A 457 -18.20 -9.01 8.03
C TRP A 457 -17.26 -8.54 6.91
N HIS A 458 -16.71 -9.47 6.14
CA HIS A 458 -15.84 -9.15 5.02
C HIS A 458 -16.58 -8.38 3.91
N ILE A 459 -17.84 -8.72 3.62
CA ILE A 459 -18.69 -7.98 2.67
C ILE A 459 -18.97 -6.57 3.20
N PHE A 460 -19.34 -6.44 4.47
CA PHE A 460 -19.56 -5.14 5.11
C PHE A 460 -18.30 -4.25 5.06
N PHE A 461 -17.12 -4.82 5.28
CA PHE A 461 -15.84 -4.12 5.18
C PHE A 461 -15.55 -3.65 3.74
N LEU A 462 -15.85 -4.48 2.73
CA LEU A 462 -15.75 -4.10 1.32
C LEU A 462 -16.74 -3.01 0.94
N VAL A 463 -18.01 -3.10 1.37
CA VAL A 463 -19.01 -2.03 1.17
C VAL A 463 -18.49 -0.71 1.72
N LYS A 464 -17.98 -0.69 2.96
CA LYS A 464 -17.37 0.51 3.55
C LYS A 464 -16.20 1.05 2.72
N THR A 465 -15.37 0.16 2.20
CA THR A 465 -14.21 0.52 1.37
C THR A 465 -14.65 1.17 0.06
N LEU A 466 -15.59 0.55 -0.67
CA LEU A 466 -16.08 1.10 -1.95
C LEU A 466 -16.80 2.44 -1.74
N LYS A 467 -17.60 2.58 -0.67
CA LYS A 467 -18.22 3.86 -0.30
C LYS A 467 -17.17 4.94 -0.03
N LYS A 468 -16.11 4.60 0.70
CA LYS A 468 -15.00 5.53 0.98
C LYS A 468 -14.32 5.97 -0.32
N PHE A 469 -14.15 5.08 -1.30
CA PHE A 469 -13.62 5.45 -2.62
C PHE A 469 -14.53 6.50 -3.26
N CYS A 470 -15.82 6.19 -3.49
CA CYS A 470 -16.75 7.13 -4.10
C CYS A 470 -16.80 8.48 -3.37
N MET A 471 -16.94 8.49 -2.03
CA MET A 471 -16.98 9.72 -1.23
C MET A 471 -15.69 10.54 -1.34
N SER A 472 -14.52 9.90 -1.38
CA SER A 472 -13.25 10.64 -1.52
C SER A 472 -13.10 11.29 -2.88
N PHE A 473 -13.76 10.76 -3.92
CA PHE A 473 -13.77 11.37 -5.25
C PHE A 473 -14.97 12.32 -5.46
N GLY A 474 -15.85 12.47 -4.47
CA GLY A 474 -17.04 13.32 -4.55
C GLY A 474 -18.20 12.68 -5.34
N LEU A 475 -18.17 11.36 -5.55
CA LEU A 475 -19.23 10.60 -6.22
C LEU A 475 -20.30 10.14 -5.21
N ASP A 476 -20.94 11.11 -4.59
CA ASP A 476 -22.12 10.93 -3.75
C ASP A 476 -23.08 12.10 -3.94
N GLU A 477 -24.36 11.86 -3.61
CA GLU A 477 -25.44 12.83 -3.84
C GLU A 477 -25.16 14.23 -3.29
N GLU A 478 -24.67 14.33 -2.05
CA GLU A 478 -24.45 15.61 -1.39
C GLU A 478 -23.26 16.36 -2.02
N SER A 479 -22.17 15.65 -2.31
CA SER A 479 -20.98 16.22 -2.95
C SER A 479 -21.30 16.74 -4.36
N LEU A 480 -22.07 15.96 -5.14
CA LEU A 480 -22.50 16.37 -6.48
C LEU A 480 -23.48 17.55 -6.43
N CYS A 481 -24.40 17.58 -5.47
CA CYS A 481 -25.31 18.70 -5.28
C CYS A 481 -24.56 19.99 -4.90
N SER A 482 -23.58 19.88 -3.99
CA SER A 482 -22.72 21.00 -3.62
C SER A 482 -21.92 21.53 -4.81
N LEU A 483 -21.33 20.63 -5.60
CA LEU A 483 -20.59 20.99 -6.81
C LEU A 483 -21.51 21.68 -7.84
N ALA A 484 -22.68 21.10 -8.11
CA ALA A 484 -23.70 21.65 -9.01
C ALA A 484 -24.08 23.09 -8.62
N ASN A 485 -24.38 23.33 -7.34
CA ASN A 485 -24.70 24.66 -6.82
C ASN A 485 -23.54 25.64 -6.97
N ARG A 486 -22.30 25.16 -6.81
CA ARG A 486 -21.08 25.97 -6.89
C ARG A 486 -20.76 26.40 -8.32
N VAL A 487 -20.91 25.51 -9.29
CA VAL A 487 -20.63 25.80 -10.71
C VAL A 487 -21.85 26.30 -11.48
N GLY A 488 -23.02 26.36 -10.84
CA GLY A 488 -24.27 26.81 -11.45
C GLY A 488 -24.82 25.85 -12.51
N LYS A 489 -24.55 24.55 -12.38
CA LYS A 489 -25.01 23.52 -13.32
C LYS A 489 -26.11 22.66 -12.71
N PRO A 490 -27.07 22.14 -13.49
CA PRO A 490 -28.03 21.15 -13.00
C PRO A 490 -27.34 19.88 -12.48
N LEU A 491 -27.81 19.35 -11.34
CA LEU A 491 -27.31 18.09 -10.79
C LEU A 491 -27.45 16.92 -11.77
N SER A 492 -28.50 16.91 -12.59
CA SER A 492 -28.73 15.90 -13.63
C SER A 492 -27.62 15.88 -14.68
N GLU A 493 -27.06 17.05 -15.02
CA GLU A 493 -25.97 17.17 -15.99
C GLU A 493 -24.69 16.53 -15.45
N LEU A 494 -24.33 16.77 -14.18
CA LEU A 494 -23.17 16.15 -13.55
C LEU A 494 -23.35 14.64 -13.35
N LYS A 495 -24.55 14.18 -12.99
CA LYS A 495 -24.83 12.73 -12.89
C LYS A 495 -24.78 12.03 -14.23
N SER A 496 -25.17 12.72 -15.31
CA SER A 496 -25.25 12.10 -16.63
C SER A 496 -23.89 11.63 -17.17
N VAL A 497 -22.77 12.17 -16.67
CA VAL A 497 -21.42 11.81 -17.10
C VAL A 497 -20.78 10.69 -16.27
N ILE A 498 -21.43 10.24 -15.19
CA ILE A 498 -21.02 9.08 -14.40
C ILE A 498 -21.53 7.83 -15.11
N LYS A 499 -20.62 6.96 -15.57
CA LYS A 499 -20.95 5.83 -16.45
C LYS A 499 -20.57 4.46 -15.90
N LYS A 500 -19.53 4.38 -15.06
CA LYS A 500 -18.90 3.09 -14.70
C LYS A 500 -19.11 2.70 -13.25
N SER A 501 -19.27 3.68 -12.36
CA SER A 501 -19.37 3.50 -10.93
C SER A 501 -20.76 3.91 -10.40
N PRO A 502 -21.27 3.23 -9.36
CA PRO A 502 -22.44 3.70 -8.61
C PRO A 502 -22.05 4.85 -7.68
N LEU A 503 -23.05 5.62 -7.26
CA LEU A 503 -22.86 6.60 -6.18
C LEU A 503 -22.64 5.91 -4.84
N ALA A 504 -21.96 6.58 -3.91
CA ALA A 504 -21.65 6.00 -2.60
C ALA A 504 -22.89 5.48 -1.83
N ASN A 505 -24.03 6.16 -1.97
CA ASN A 505 -25.30 5.76 -1.36
C ASN A 505 -25.94 4.52 -2.00
N GLU A 506 -25.60 4.20 -3.25
CA GLU A 506 -26.15 3.08 -4.02
C GLU A 506 -25.38 1.76 -3.77
N ILE A 507 -24.18 1.84 -3.19
CA ILE A 507 -23.37 0.66 -2.88
C ILE A 507 -24.04 -0.16 -1.77
N SER A 508 -24.48 -1.36 -2.12
CA SER A 508 -25.10 -2.36 -1.25
C SER A 508 -24.23 -3.62 -1.12
N GLU A 509 -24.59 -4.51 -0.20
CA GLU A 509 -23.94 -5.83 -0.08
C GLU A 509 -24.14 -6.67 -1.35
N GLU A 510 -25.33 -6.60 -1.96
CA GLU A 510 -25.65 -7.27 -3.23
C GLU A 510 -24.77 -6.79 -4.38
N PHE A 511 -24.54 -5.48 -4.47
CA PHE A 511 -23.64 -4.90 -5.47
C PHE A 511 -22.21 -5.43 -5.30
N VAL A 512 -21.70 -5.51 -4.06
CA VAL A 512 -20.37 -6.07 -3.79
C VAL A 512 -20.29 -7.54 -4.18
N LEU A 513 -21.32 -8.34 -3.88
CA LEU A 513 -21.36 -9.76 -4.27
C LEU A 513 -21.37 -9.95 -5.79
N ASP A 514 -22.14 -9.16 -6.53
CA ASP A 514 -22.15 -9.15 -8.00
C ASP A 514 -20.78 -8.73 -8.56
N LEU A 515 -20.17 -7.70 -8.00
CA LEU A 515 -18.85 -7.23 -8.43
C LEU A 515 -17.75 -8.27 -8.17
N LEU A 516 -17.81 -8.98 -7.04
CA LEU A 516 -16.93 -10.11 -6.74
C LEU A 516 -17.14 -11.28 -7.72
N ALA A 517 -18.39 -11.62 -8.04
CA ALA A 517 -18.71 -12.68 -9.00
C ALA A 517 -18.18 -12.35 -10.41
N LYS A 518 -18.39 -11.11 -10.89
CA LYS A 518 -17.84 -10.62 -12.15
C LYS A 518 -16.32 -10.65 -12.17
N SER A 519 -15.69 -10.19 -11.09
CA SER A 519 -14.23 -10.16 -10.95
C SER A 519 -13.64 -11.58 -10.90
N GLY A 520 -14.35 -12.55 -10.32
CA GLY A 520 -13.94 -13.96 -10.30
C GLY A 520 -14.04 -14.66 -11.66
N GLN A 521 -14.90 -14.18 -12.56
CA GLN A 521 -15.05 -14.70 -13.93
C GLN A 521 -14.01 -14.13 -14.92
N CYS A 522 -13.25 -13.10 -14.53
CA CYS A 522 -12.22 -12.53 -15.37
C CYS A 522 -11.02 -13.49 -15.53
N LYS A 523 -10.51 -13.67 -16.77
CA LYS A 523 -9.32 -14.50 -17.05
C LYS A 523 -8.02 -13.91 -16.49
N ALA A 524 -8.00 -12.62 -16.19
CA ALA A 524 -6.88 -11.90 -15.58
C ALA A 524 -6.55 -12.42 -14.17
N PRO A 525 -7.53 -12.61 -13.27
CA PRO A 525 -7.29 -13.25 -11.99
C PRO A 525 -6.85 -14.72 -12.09
N THR A 526 -7.28 -15.50 -13.08
CA THR A 526 -6.84 -16.91 -13.16
C THR A 526 -5.32 -17.08 -13.29
N VAL A 527 -4.65 -16.12 -13.94
CA VAL A 527 -3.21 -16.19 -14.22
C VAL A 527 -2.34 -15.66 -13.06
N LEU A 528 -2.76 -14.62 -12.33
CA LEU A 528 -1.98 -14.15 -11.17
C LEU A 528 -2.24 -14.97 -9.89
N GLY A 529 -3.33 -15.74 -9.83
CA GLY A 529 -3.64 -16.63 -8.69
C GLY A 529 -2.62 -17.74 -8.57
N GLN A 530 -2.16 -18.23 -9.73
CA GLN A 530 -1.06 -19.18 -9.84
C GLN A 530 0.23 -18.66 -9.21
N ILE A 531 0.55 -17.35 -9.25
CA ILE A 531 1.75 -16.79 -8.59
C ILE A 531 1.61 -16.77 -7.06
N VAL A 532 0.40 -16.49 -6.55
CA VAL A 532 0.13 -16.37 -5.11
C VAL A 532 0.09 -17.75 -4.44
N GLU A 533 -0.31 -18.80 -5.16
CA GLU A 533 -0.27 -20.20 -4.70
C GLU A 533 1.15 -20.68 -4.35
N PHE A 534 2.19 -20.13 -5.00
CA PHE A 534 3.59 -20.44 -4.68
C PHE A 534 4.13 -19.68 -3.46
N ILE A 535 3.31 -18.90 -2.75
CA ILE A 535 3.67 -18.28 -1.49
C ILE A 535 3.13 -19.19 -0.36
N PRO A 536 4.00 -19.93 0.37
CA PRO A 536 3.57 -20.98 1.30
C PRO A 536 2.58 -20.53 2.37
N VAL A 537 2.66 -19.26 2.79
CA VAL A 537 1.78 -18.65 3.81
C VAL A 537 0.39 -18.28 3.26
N LEU A 538 0.27 -18.03 1.95
CA LEU A 538 -0.95 -17.53 1.30
C LEU A 538 -1.77 -18.60 0.59
N GLY A 539 -1.24 -19.82 0.39
CA GLY A 539 -1.96 -20.91 -0.31
C GLY A 539 -3.38 -21.16 0.23
N ASN A 540 -3.58 -21.04 1.54
CA ASN A 540 -4.90 -21.18 2.17
C ASN A 540 -5.87 -20.02 1.86
N LEU A 541 -5.36 -18.80 1.59
CA LEU A 541 -6.16 -17.63 1.20
C LEU A 541 -6.51 -17.61 -0.30
N VAL A 542 -5.90 -18.50 -1.10
CA VAL A 542 -6.18 -18.65 -2.53
C VAL A 542 -7.29 -19.68 -2.79
N SER A 543 -7.36 -20.75 -1.99
CA SER A 543 -8.36 -21.82 -2.12
C SER A 543 -9.79 -21.48 -1.65
N GLY A 544 -10.01 -20.26 -1.13
CA GLY A 544 -11.32 -19.78 -0.69
C GLY A 544 -12.24 -19.36 -1.84
N THR A 545 -13.56 -19.40 -1.62
CA THR A 545 -14.58 -18.98 -2.61
C THR A 545 -14.49 -17.51 -3.03
N ILE A 546 -13.81 -16.66 -2.24
CA ILE A 546 -13.42 -15.29 -2.57
C ILE A 546 -11.94 -15.15 -2.22
N SER A 547 -11.05 -15.32 -3.19
CA SER A 547 -9.61 -15.27 -2.96
C SER A 547 -9.13 -13.82 -2.76
N PHE A 548 -7.99 -13.64 -2.07
CA PHE A 548 -7.28 -12.36 -1.97
C PHE A 548 -7.23 -11.62 -3.31
N GLN A 549 -6.95 -12.37 -4.36
CA GLN A 549 -6.76 -11.85 -5.69
C GLN A 549 -8.05 -11.33 -6.32
N THR A 550 -9.16 -12.04 -6.16
CA THR A 550 -10.46 -11.58 -6.66
C THR A 550 -10.81 -10.24 -6.02
N ILE A 551 -10.60 -10.10 -4.71
CA ILE A 551 -10.84 -8.84 -3.99
C ILE A 551 -9.88 -7.74 -4.45
N TYR A 552 -8.59 -8.05 -4.57
CA TYR A 552 -7.58 -7.10 -5.04
C TYR A 552 -7.95 -6.56 -6.43
N HIS A 553 -8.27 -7.45 -7.37
CA HIS A 553 -8.66 -7.07 -8.73
C HIS A 553 -9.94 -6.23 -8.73
N MET A 554 -10.95 -6.67 -7.98
CA MET A 554 -12.22 -5.95 -7.82
C MET A 554 -11.99 -4.52 -7.31
N LEU A 555 -11.22 -4.35 -6.24
CA LEU A 555 -10.91 -3.04 -5.66
C LEU A 555 -10.14 -2.14 -6.63
N GLN A 556 -9.19 -2.70 -7.40
CA GLN A 556 -8.40 -1.94 -8.35
C GLN A 556 -9.21 -1.49 -9.56
N CYS A 557 -10.05 -2.36 -10.12
CA CYS A 557 -10.97 -1.99 -11.21
C CYS A 557 -11.96 -0.94 -10.74
N PHE A 558 -12.57 -1.14 -9.57
CA PHE A 558 -13.53 -0.18 -9.02
C PHE A 558 -12.89 1.20 -8.76
N LEU A 559 -11.67 1.24 -8.22
CA LEU A 559 -10.94 2.50 -8.03
C LEU A 559 -10.68 3.22 -9.36
N GLN A 560 -10.39 2.47 -10.43
CA GLN A 560 -10.18 3.03 -11.76
C GLN A 560 -11.49 3.58 -12.35
N ASP A 561 -12.60 2.86 -12.20
CA ASP A 561 -13.91 3.30 -12.68
C ASP A 561 -14.39 4.56 -11.96
N VAL A 562 -14.23 4.60 -10.62
CA VAL A 562 -14.56 5.79 -9.80
C VAL A 562 -13.70 6.99 -10.18
N GLU A 563 -12.41 6.78 -10.44
CA GLU A 563 -11.51 7.87 -10.81
C GLU A 563 -11.82 8.43 -12.21
N GLU A 564 -12.13 7.56 -13.18
CA GLU A 564 -12.54 8.00 -14.52
C GLU A 564 -13.86 8.78 -14.49
N ASP A 565 -14.85 8.31 -13.74
CA ASP A 565 -16.12 9.03 -13.57
C ASP A 565 -15.92 10.36 -12.82
N ALA A 566 -15.02 10.42 -11.84
CA ALA A 566 -14.70 11.66 -11.14
C ALA A 566 -14.01 12.67 -12.07
N GLU A 567 -13.15 12.22 -12.98
CA GLU A 567 -12.52 13.07 -13.98
C GLU A 567 -13.56 13.58 -14.99
N ASN A 568 -14.52 12.74 -15.40
CA ASN A 568 -15.65 13.16 -16.25
C ASN A 568 -16.50 14.23 -15.56
N VAL A 569 -16.85 14.04 -14.29
CA VAL A 569 -17.60 15.04 -13.50
C VAL A 569 -16.82 16.34 -13.38
N ARG A 570 -15.51 16.27 -13.09
CA ARG A 570 -14.62 17.45 -12.99
C ARG A 570 -14.55 18.21 -14.31
N ALA A 571 -14.33 17.50 -15.41
CA ALA A 571 -14.29 18.09 -16.76
C ALA A 571 -15.63 18.77 -17.07
N LYS A 572 -16.74 18.09 -16.80
CA LYS A 572 -18.09 18.61 -17.03
C LYS A 572 -18.39 19.85 -16.19
N ALA A 573 -17.94 19.88 -14.93
CA ALA A 573 -18.08 21.03 -14.04
C ALA A 573 -17.23 22.24 -14.49
N SER A 574 -16.15 22.00 -15.24
CA SER A 574 -15.23 23.05 -15.74
C SER A 574 -15.64 23.65 -17.08
N GLU A 575 -16.57 23.01 -17.81
CA GLU A 575 -17.13 23.56 -19.06
C GLU A 575 -17.90 24.86 -18.78
N ARG A 576 -17.55 25.93 -19.49
CA ARG A 576 -18.18 27.24 -19.37
C ARG A 576 -19.51 27.34 -20.11
#